data_AF-A0A2P2IGB2-F1
#
_entry.id   AF-A0A2P2IGB2-F1
#
_cell.length_a   1.000
_cell.length_b   1.000
_cell.length_c   1.000
_cell.angle_alpha   90.00
_cell.angle_beta   90.00
_cell.angle_gamma   90.00
#
_symmetry.space_group_name_H-M   'P 1'
#
loop_
_entity.id
_entity.type
_entity.pdbx_description
1 polymer ?
#
loop_
_entity_poly.entity_id
_entity_poly.type
_entity_poly.pdbx_seq_one_letter_code
_entity_poly.pdbx_strand_id
1 'polypeptide(L)'
;HIEKYYEQYLERHLDFAVQHWKTRIKKEKTTEEKFRERPLVLRKRREHTRSLSNWPLFYYSFARDHALPNLIWNHGTREELRVALEKELREFAEGKDVRTSSAVAVSWNHAEFEVQYPSLSDEIRIGDYYLRVLLEQDGHANMEDSPIRKSYEFFNDLYHRFLLTPKTSMKCLCLQAMALVYGLHHAEIGQFNDTKYMVTMLARSTDRLERDRLLLFLNKLILERGNVREVLEGGGVLVLTGLMNLAHLHVGRATVAAATSNVIEAAPDMAEETAAAHKEWYYQDSGKNRAGPYSFKELKQLYDDGIVSHKTLVW
;
A
#
# COMPACT_ATOMS: atom_id res chain seq x y z
N HIS A 1 -86.17 52.72 -9.46
CA HIS A 1 -84.78 53.18 -9.72
C HIS A 1 -84.10 53.80 -8.49
N ILE A 2 -84.84 54.53 -7.64
CA ILE A 2 -84.27 55.16 -6.44
C ILE A 2 -83.95 54.13 -5.34
N GLU A 3 -84.81 53.13 -5.12
CA GLU A 3 -84.59 52.10 -4.08
C GLU A 3 -83.33 51.26 -4.29
N LYS A 4 -83.06 50.79 -5.52
CA LYS A 4 -81.81 50.07 -5.86
C LYS A 4 -80.54 50.90 -5.63
N TYR A 5 -80.63 52.22 -5.77
CA TYR A 5 -79.51 53.11 -5.51
C TYR A 5 -79.21 53.22 -4.01
N TYR A 6 -80.27 53.29 -3.17
CA TYR A 6 -80.13 53.30 -1.72
C TYR A 6 -79.64 51.95 -1.17
N GLU A 7 -80.08 50.82 -1.73
CA GLU A 7 -79.57 49.49 -1.37
C GLU A 7 -78.07 49.35 -1.67
N GLN A 8 -77.61 49.75 -2.87
CA GLN A 8 -76.19 49.70 -3.21
C GLN A 8 -75.34 50.69 -2.39
N TYR A 9 -75.92 51.83 -2.00
CA TYR A 9 -75.26 52.79 -1.12
C TYR A 9 -75.10 52.23 0.30
N LEU A 10 -76.14 51.58 0.82
CA LEU A 10 -76.14 50.91 2.11
C LEU A 10 -75.19 49.70 2.13
N GLU A 11 -75.17 48.88 1.08
CA GLU A 11 -74.24 47.75 0.94
C GLU A 11 -72.78 48.23 0.94
N ARG A 12 -72.46 49.30 0.20
CA ARG A 12 -71.09 49.86 0.21
C ARG A 12 -70.69 50.42 1.56
N HIS A 13 -71.61 51.06 2.28
CA HIS A 13 -71.32 51.54 3.64
C HIS A 13 -71.25 50.40 4.65
N LEU A 14 -72.04 49.34 4.50
CA LEU A 14 -71.93 48.12 5.32
C LEU A 14 -70.62 47.40 5.06
N ASP A 15 -70.19 47.26 3.80
CA ASP A 15 -68.89 46.66 3.46
C ASP A 15 -67.73 47.48 4.03
N PHE A 16 -67.80 48.80 3.93
CA PHE A 16 -66.79 49.68 4.51
C PHE A 16 -66.77 49.58 6.04
N ALA A 17 -67.94 49.56 6.67
CA ALA A 17 -68.08 49.38 8.11
C ALA A 17 -67.58 48.00 8.57
N VAL A 18 -67.88 46.92 7.84
CA VAL A 18 -67.43 45.55 8.14
C VAL A 18 -65.92 45.42 7.95
N GLN A 19 -65.32 46.06 6.94
CA GLN A 19 -63.86 46.10 6.78
C GLN A 19 -63.18 46.85 7.94
N HIS A 20 -63.75 47.98 8.37
CA HIS A 20 -63.25 48.73 9.53
C HIS A 20 -63.51 48.02 10.87
N TRP A 21 -64.60 47.26 10.97
CA TRP A 21 -64.94 46.47 12.15
C TRP A 21 -64.05 45.22 12.26
N LYS A 22 -63.72 44.57 11.13
CA LYS A 22 -62.79 43.43 11.07
C LYS A 22 -61.33 43.84 11.35
N THR A 23 -60.95 45.09 11.04
CA THR A 23 -59.65 45.66 11.44
C THR A 23 -59.61 46.09 12.90
N ARG A 24 -60.74 46.56 13.47
CA ARG A 24 -60.88 46.86 14.91
C ARG A 24 -60.99 45.60 15.78
N ILE A 25 -61.55 44.50 15.28
CA ILE A 25 -61.57 43.17 15.92
C ILE A 25 -60.34 42.35 15.51
N LYS A 26 -59.21 43.01 15.21
CA LYS A 26 -57.93 42.36 15.49
C LYS A 26 -57.85 42.24 17.01
N LYS A 27 -58.38 41.14 17.56
CA LYS A 27 -57.94 40.63 18.86
C LYS A 27 -56.42 40.76 18.84
N GLU A 28 -55.87 41.54 19.76
CA GLU A 28 -54.43 41.49 19.99
C GLU A 28 -54.14 40.03 20.26
N LYS A 29 -53.52 39.35 19.28
CA LYS A 29 -53.08 37.97 19.43
C LYS A 29 -52.29 37.93 20.73
N THR A 30 -52.75 37.13 21.68
CA THR A 30 -52.05 36.92 22.95
C THR A 30 -50.61 36.56 22.63
N THR A 31 -49.70 36.91 23.53
CA THR A 31 -48.26 36.70 23.38
C THR A 31 -47.93 35.26 22.96
N GLU A 32 -48.76 34.29 23.37
CA GLU A 32 -48.70 32.88 23.00
C GLU A 32 -49.01 32.58 21.52
N GLU A 33 -50.01 33.22 20.91
CA GLU A 33 -50.34 33.02 19.50
C GLU A 33 -49.28 33.64 18.57
N LYS A 34 -48.71 34.80 18.97
CA LYS A 34 -47.55 35.38 18.28
C LYS A 34 -46.30 34.51 18.40
N PHE A 35 -46.20 33.68 19.44
CA PHE A 35 -45.10 32.73 19.63
C PHE A 35 -45.25 31.48 18.76
N ARG A 36 -46.50 31.06 18.46
CA ARG A 36 -46.80 29.89 17.61
C ARG A 36 -46.63 30.14 16.11
N GLU A 37 -46.88 31.38 15.65
CA GLU A 37 -46.80 31.72 14.20
C GLU A 37 -45.39 32.07 13.73
N ARG A 38 -44.46 32.39 14.63
CA ARG A 38 -43.05 32.42 14.25
C ARG A 38 -42.62 30.97 14.07
N PRO A 39 -42.07 30.56 12.91
CA PRO A 39 -41.40 29.26 12.86
C PRO A 39 -40.40 29.27 14.00
N LEU A 40 -40.58 28.36 14.97
CA LEU A 40 -39.61 28.09 16.02
C LEU A 40 -38.38 27.51 15.33
N VAL A 41 -37.59 28.39 14.71
CA VAL A 41 -36.22 28.08 14.34
C VAL A 41 -35.52 28.01 15.68
N LEU A 42 -35.49 26.82 16.26
CA LEU A 42 -34.49 26.43 17.23
C LEU A 42 -33.16 26.81 16.58
N ARG A 43 -32.67 28.01 16.91
CA ARG A 43 -31.30 28.40 16.58
C ARG A 43 -30.49 27.35 17.29
N LYS A 44 -29.98 26.38 16.51
CA LYS A 44 -29.06 25.36 17.00
C LYS A 44 -28.09 26.12 17.88
N ARG A 45 -28.09 25.82 19.19
CA ARG A 45 -27.19 26.47 20.13
C ARG A 45 -25.84 26.48 19.44
N ARG A 46 -25.16 27.63 19.38
CA ARG A 46 -23.76 27.66 18.95
C ARG A 46 -23.01 26.85 20.00
N GLU A 47 -23.03 25.54 19.86
CA GLU A 47 -22.03 24.67 20.39
C GLU A 47 -20.77 25.14 19.69
N HIS A 48 -20.04 25.98 20.40
CA HIS A 48 -18.64 26.14 20.12
C HIS A 48 -18.03 24.79 20.47
N THR A 49 -18.16 23.81 19.57
CA THR A 49 -17.40 22.57 19.61
C THR A 49 -15.96 23.04 19.51
N ARG A 50 -15.34 23.34 20.65
CA ARG A 50 -13.90 23.56 20.73
C ARG A 50 -13.34 22.24 20.26
N SER A 51 -12.85 22.24 19.03
CA SER A 51 -12.19 21.08 18.50
C SER A 51 -11.03 20.80 19.46
N LEU A 52 -11.14 19.69 20.19
CA LEU A 52 -10.12 19.23 21.15
C LEU A 52 -8.81 18.86 20.44
N SER A 53 -8.84 18.82 19.11
CA SER A 53 -7.73 18.49 18.24
C SER A 53 -6.74 19.65 18.11
N ASN A 54 -5.46 19.31 18.13
CA ASN A 54 -4.36 20.26 17.98
C ASN A 54 -4.19 20.67 16.50
N TRP A 55 -5.09 21.51 15.99
CA TRP A 55 -5.03 22.04 14.62
C TRP A 55 -3.71 22.77 14.30
N PRO A 56 -3.12 23.56 15.21
CA PRO A 56 -1.83 24.18 14.94
C PRO A 56 -0.74 23.16 14.59
N LEU A 57 -0.66 22.07 15.35
CA LEU A 57 0.32 21.01 15.11
C LEU A 57 -0.02 20.19 13.86
N PHE A 58 -1.31 19.98 13.58
CA PHE A 58 -1.74 19.38 12.33
C PHE A 58 -1.28 20.20 11.12
N TYR A 59 -1.56 21.50 11.06
CA TYR A 59 -1.15 22.35 9.93
C TYR A 59 0.37 22.47 9.82
N TYR A 60 1.07 22.48 10.95
CA TYR A 60 2.52 22.45 10.97
C TYR A 60 3.08 21.17 10.34
N SER A 61 2.56 20.01 10.75
CA SER A 61 2.94 18.73 10.17
C SER A 61 2.47 18.62 8.71
N PHE A 62 1.31 19.13 8.35
CA PHE A 62 0.75 19.11 7.00
C PHE A 62 1.62 19.87 6.00
N ALA A 63 2.32 20.92 6.44
CA ALA A 63 3.24 21.68 5.60
C ALA A 63 4.58 20.97 5.33
N ARG A 64 4.91 19.93 6.10
CA ARG A 64 6.13 19.14 5.94
C ARG A 64 5.90 17.96 4.99
N ASP A 65 6.97 17.49 4.36
CA ASP A 65 6.94 16.24 3.60
C ASP A 65 7.07 15.05 4.55
N HIS A 66 6.24 14.02 4.34
CA HIS A 66 6.29 12.76 5.08
C HIS A 66 6.41 11.60 4.10
N ALA A 67 7.30 10.66 4.42
CA ALA A 67 7.44 9.39 3.72
C ALA A 67 7.34 8.26 4.74
N LEU A 68 6.10 7.93 5.12
CA LEU A 68 5.77 6.82 6.00
C LEU A 68 5.21 5.66 5.17
N PRO A 69 5.33 4.40 5.62
CA PRO A 69 4.81 3.27 4.86
C PRO A 69 3.32 3.34 4.61
N ASN A 70 2.55 3.99 5.48
CA ASN A 70 1.11 4.20 5.33
C ASN A 70 0.74 5.56 4.69
N LEU A 71 1.71 6.46 4.50
CA LEU A 71 1.46 7.81 4.01
C LEU A 71 2.65 8.37 3.25
N ILE A 72 2.45 8.57 1.95
CA ILE A 72 3.33 9.39 1.13
C ILE A 72 2.69 10.77 1.02
N TRP A 73 3.35 11.76 1.61
CA TRP A 73 2.89 13.14 1.62
C TRP A 73 4.02 14.04 1.11
N ASN A 74 3.94 14.40 -0.16
CA ASN A 74 4.90 15.27 -0.82
C ASN A 74 4.23 16.55 -1.34
N HIS A 75 4.99 17.41 -2.01
CA HIS A 75 4.42 18.59 -2.66
C HIS A 75 3.38 18.24 -3.74
N GLY A 76 3.58 17.15 -4.49
CA GLY A 76 2.66 16.68 -5.53
C GLY A 76 1.30 16.24 -4.98
N THR A 77 1.28 15.36 -3.98
CA THR A 77 0.06 14.88 -3.32
C THR A 77 -0.68 16.02 -2.62
N ARG A 78 0.06 17.01 -2.10
CA ARG A 78 -0.51 18.25 -1.55
C ARG A 78 -1.27 19.05 -2.60
N GLU A 79 -0.65 19.25 -3.76
CA GLU A 79 -1.27 20.00 -4.85
C GLU A 79 -2.45 19.23 -5.45
N GLU A 80 -2.35 17.90 -5.58
CA GLU A 80 -3.46 17.05 -6.04
C GLU A 80 -4.67 17.15 -5.09
N LEU A 81 -4.46 17.09 -3.77
CA LEU A 81 -5.51 17.32 -2.78
C LEU A 81 -6.10 18.72 -2.93
N ARG A 82 -5.25 19.74 -3.07
CA ARG A 82 -5.69 21.13 -3.23
C ARG A 82 -6.58 21.30 -4.46
N VAL A 83 -6.13 20.79 -5.61
CA VAL A 83 -6.86 20.87 -6.88
C VAL A 83 -8.20 20.13 -6.79
N ALA A 84 -8.23 18.95 -6.15
CA ALA A 84 -9.47 18.21 -5.93
C ALA A 84 -10.46 18.98 -5.03
N LEU A 85 -9.98 19.59 -3.95
CA LEU A 85 -10.81 20.41 -3.06
C LEU A 85 -11.29 21.70 -3.73
N GLU A 86 -10.45 22.37 -4.54
CA GLU A 86 -10.85 23.55 -5.30
C GLU A 86 -11.87 23.20 -6.39
N LYS A 87 -11.79 21.99 -6.98
CA LYS A 87 -12.80 21.46 -7.89
C LYS A 87 -14.14 21.24 -7.18
N GLU A 88 -14.14 20.52 -6.06
CA GLU A 88 -15.36 20.29 -5.26
C GLU A 88 -15.98 21.60 -4.77
N LEU A 89 -15.16 22.56 -4.35
CA LEU A 89 -15.66 23.86 -3.88
C LEU A 89 -16.36 24.63 -5.02
N ARG A 90 -15.82 24.56 -6.25
CA ARG A 90 -16.46 25.13 -7.43
C ARG A 90 -17.77 24.42 -7.77
N GLU A 91 -17.77 23.09 -7.80
CA GLU A 91 -18.98 22.29 -8.07
C GLU A 91 -20.07 22.53 -7.00
N PHE A 92 -19.68 22.67 -5.74
CA PHE A 92 -20.59 23.02 -4.65
C PHE A 92 -21.15 24.44 -4.80
N ALA A 93 -20.33 25.41 -5.19
CA ALA A 93 -20.77 26.79 -5.43
C ALA A 93 -21.75 26.87 -6.61
N GLU A 94 -21.44 26.22 -7.74
CA GLU A 94 -22.31 26.12 -8.90
C GLU A 94 -23.63 25.41 -8.56
N GLY A 95 -23.56 24.29 -7.83
CA GLY A 95 -24.73 23.55 -7.38
C GLY A 95 -25.64 24.34 -6.44
N LYS A 96 -25.07 25.24 -5.64
CA LYS A 96 -25.82 26.17 -4.78
C LYS A 96 -26.52 27.24 -5.61
N ASP A 97 -25.83 27.87 -6.56
CA ASP A 97 -26.38 28.95 -7.38
C ASP A 97 -27.51 28.47 -8.30
N VAL A 98 -27.41 27.25 -8.85
CA VAL A 98 -28.43 26.65 -9.71
C VAL A 98 -29.70 26.24 -8.94
N ARG A 99 -29.56 25.82 -7.67
CA ARG A 99 -30.69 25.26 -6.87
C ARG A 99 -31.31 26.24 -5.88
N THR A 100 -30.79 27.46 -5.77
CA THR A 100 -31.33 28.54 -4.91
C THR A 100 -32.78 28.92 -5.28
N SER A 101 -33.25 28.56 -6.48
CA SER A 101 -34.64 28.70 -6.93
C SER A 101 -35.58 27.59 -6.42
N SER A 102 -35.05 26.53 -5.81
CA SER A 102 -35.80 25.47 -5.12
C SER A 102 -35.45 25.48 -3.63
N ALA A 103 -36.42 25.26 -2.74
CA ALA A 103 -36.22 25.32 -1.28
C ALA A 103 -35.35 24.17 -0.70
N VAL A 104 -34.51 23.51 -1.50
CA VAL A 104 -33.66 22.39 -1.08
C VAL A 104 -32.29 22.92 -0.69
N ALA A 105 -31.93 22.78 0.59
CA ALA A 105 -30.61 23.13 1.08
C ALA A 105 -29.55 22.17 0.52
N VAL A 106 -28.56 22.71 -0.20
CA VAL A 106 -27.42 21.96 -0.70
C VAL A 106 -26.38 21.81 0.41
N SER A 107 -26.04 20.57 0.76
CA SER A 107 -24.99 20.24 1.72
C SER A 107 -23.88 19.45 1.02
N TRP A 108 -22.62 19.70 1.41
CA TRP A 108 -21.48 18.97 0.85
C TRP A 108 -21.45 17.52 1.39
N ASN A 109 -21.36 16.55 0.48
CA ASN A 109 -21.22 15.15 0.84
C ASN A 109 -19.75 14.78 1.07
N HIS A 110 -19.23 15.15 2.24
CA HIS A 110 -17.86 14.84 2.63
C HIS A 110 -17.59 13.33 2.80
N ALA A 111 -18.62 12.49 2.93
CA ALA A 111 -18.46 11.04 3.14
C ALA A 111 -18.09 10.28 1.86
N GLU A 112 -18.50 10.80 0.70
CA GLU A 112 -18.19 10.21 -0.62
C GLU A 112 -16.98 10.88 -1.29
N PHE A 113 -16.41 11.91 -0.68
CA PHE A 113 -15.26 12.60 -1.24
C PHE A 113 -14.01 11.74 -1.14
N GLU A 114 -13.51 11.29 -2.29
CA GLU A 114 -12.26 10.58 -2.43
C GLU A 114 -11.36 11.29 -3.44
N VAL A 115 -10.09 11.49 -3.08
CA VAL A 115 -9.09 12.07 -3.97
C VAL A 115 -8.33 10.96 -4.65
N GLN A 116 -8.38 10.95 -5.99
CA GLN A 116 -7.49 10.12 -6.80
C GLN A 116 -6.14 10.83 -6.89
N TYR A 117 -5.06 10.12 -6.62
CA TYR A 117 -3.69 10.63 -6.67
C TYR A 117 -2.94 10.00 -7.84
N PRO A 118 -2.92 10.62 -9.04
CA PRO A 118 -2.16 10.12 -10.18
C PRO A 118 -0.67 9.97 -9.88
N SER A 119 -0.08 10.87 -9.08
CA SER A 119 1.33 10.77 -8.69
C SER A 119 1.69 9.50 -7.92
N LEU A 120 0.70 8.81 -7.35
CA LEU A 120 0.88 7.58 -6.57
C LEU A 120 0.49 6.31 -7.36
N SER A 121 0.05 6.43 -8.62
CA SER A 121 -0.35 5.26 -9.41
C SER A 121 0.79 4.30 -9.73
N ASP A 122 2.01 4.84 -9.81
CA ASP A 122 3.22 4.08 -10.12
C ASP A 122 3.79 3.37 -8.88
N GLU A 123 3.35 3.75 -7.68
CA GLU A 123 3.77 3.15 -6.43
C GLU A 123 3.03 1.83 -6.18
N ILE A 124 3.77 0.83 -5.70
CA ILE A 124 3.18 -0.47 -5.38
C ILE A 124 2.54 -0.38 -3.99
N ARG A 125 1.21 -0.23 -3.96
CA ARG A 125 0.41 -0.30 -2.74
C ARG A 125 -0.14 -1.71 -2.51
N ILE A 126 0.05 -2.25 -1.32
CA ILE A 126 -0.54 -3.52 -0.87
C ILE A 126 -1.27 -3.23 0.44
N GLY A 127 -2.57 -3.50 0.49
CA GLY A 127 -3.44 -3.01 1.56
C GLY A 127 -3.33 -1.49 1.70
N ASP A 128 -2.99 -1.04 2.91
CA ASP A 128 -2.81 0.38 3.26
C ASP A 128 -1.35 0.85 3.21
N TYR A 129 -0.42 0.00 2.74
CA TYR A 129 1.02 0.28 2.82
C TYR A 129 1.69 0.36 1.44
N TYR A 130 2.63 1.30 1.33
CA TYR A 130 3.51 1.50 0.18
C TYR A 130 4.78 0.66 0.34
N LEU A 131 4.96 -0.32 -0.56
CA LEU A 131 6.01 -1.33 -0.44
C LEU A 131 7.41 -0.73 -0.49
N ARG A 132 7.62 0.29 -1.34
CA ARG A 132 8.91 0.94 -1.51
C ARG A 132 9.39 1.59 -0.20
N VAL A 133 8.54 2.41 0.40
CA VAL A 133 8.85 3.12 1.65
C VAL A 133 9.04 2.12 2.79
N LEU A 134 8.24 1.05 2.83
CA LEU A 134 8.41 -0.03 3.81
C LEU A 134 9.79 -0.70 3.70
N LEU A 135 10.22 -1.01 2.48
CA LEU A 135 11.50 -1.70 2.23
C LEU A 135 12.72 -0.79 2.42
N GLU A 136 12.59 0.51 2.22
CA GLU A 136 13.66 1.50 2.51
C GLU A 136 13.92 1.62 4.03
N GLN A 137 12.93 1.32 4.88
CA GLN A 137 13.02 1.40 6.34
C GLN A 137 13.59 0.15 7.02
N ASP A 138 13.86 -0.92 6.27
CA ASP A 138 14.35 -2.23 6.75
C ASP A 138 15.66 -2.14 7.58
N GLY A 139 16.40 -1.03 7.47
CA GLY A 139 17.62 -0.78 8.26
C GLY A 139 17.41 -0.23 9.68
N HIS A 140 16.22 0.29 10.02
CA HIS A 140 15.98 1.07 11.25
C HIS A 140 14.69 0.73 12.01
N ALA A 141 13.89 -0.24 11.55
CA ALA A 141 12.60 -0.56 12.15
C ALA A 141 12.74 -1.42 13.42
N ASN A 142 12.45 -0.83 14.59
CA ASN A 142 12.19 -1.57 15.84
C ASN A 142 10.71 -1.99 15.90
N MET A 143 10.42 -3.06 16.65
CA MET A 143 9.04 -3.57 16.83
C MET A 143 8.10 -2.51 17.45
N GLU A 144 8.61 -1.65 18.34
CA GLU A 144 7.84 -0.61 19.03
C GLU A 144 7.50 0.60 18.16
N ASP A 145 8.31 0.89 17.13
CA ASP A 145 8.07 1.97 16.16
C ASP A 145 7.45 1.45 14.86
N SER A 146 6.99 0.19 14.83
CA SER A 146 6.45 -0.40 13.62
C SER A 146 5.17 0.33 13.19
N PRO A 147 5.11 0.90 11.98
CA PRO A 147 3.91 1.55 11.47
C PRO A 147 2.80 0.54 11.11
N ILE A 148 3.10 -0.76 11.19
CA ILE A 148 2.18 -1.84 10.84
C ILE A 148 1.29 -2.14 12.04
N ARG A 149 0.00 -1.78 11.93
CA ARG A 149 -0.99 -1.99 13.00
C ARG A 149 -1.79 -3.28 12.88
N LYS A 150 -1.83 -3.88 11.68
CA LYS A 150 -2.58 -5.09 11.37
C LYS A 150 -1.66 -6.09 10.67
N SER A 151 -0.67 -6.59 11.40
CA SER A 151 0.43 -7.36 10.85
C SER A 151 -0.04 -8.64 10.16
N TYR A 152 -1.05 -9.33 10.74
CA TYR A 152 -1.61 -10.55 10.17
C TYR A 152 -2.36 -10.32 8.85
N GLU A 153 -3.28 -9.36 8.78
CA GLU A 153 -4.03 -9.03 7.55
C GLU A 153 -3.07 -8.61 6.44
N PHE A 154 -2.13 -7.71 6.75
CA PHE A 154 -1.17 -7.22 5.78
C PHE A 154 -0.21 -8.31 5.27
N PHE A 155 0.24 -9.21 6.15
CA PHE A 155 1.06 -10.35 5.74
C PHE A 155 0.31 -11.28 4.78
N ASN A 156 -0.98 -11.52 5.02
CA ASN A 156 -1.82 -12.32 4.12
C ASN A 156 -2.04 -11.63 2.77
N ASP A 157 -2.27 -10.32 2.76
CA ASP A 157 -2.38 -9.54 1.52
C ASP A 157 -1.09 -9.57 0.69
N LEU A 158 0.07 -9.47 1.36
CA LEU A 158 1.39 -9.64 0.73
C LEU A 158 1.53 -11.03 0.11
N TYR A 159 1.14 -12.07 0.85
CA TYR A 159 1.22 -13.44 0.38
C TYR A 159 0.30 -13.70 -0.82
N HIS A 160 -0.94 -13.22 -0.78
CA HIS A 160 -1.86 -13.32 -1.91
C HIS A 160 -1.33 -12.58 -3.14
N ARG A 161 -0.77 -11.38 -2.96
CA ARG A 161 -0.15 -10.63 -4.06
C ARG A 161 1.05 -11.40 -4.64
N PHE A 162 1.86 -12.02 -3.79
CA PHE A 162 2.98 -12.87 -4.20
C PHE A 162 2.51 -14.04 -5.08
N LEU A 163 1.46 -14.76 -4.67
CA LEU A 163 0.92 -15.90 -5.42
C LEU A 163 0.36 -15.51 -6.79
N LEU A 164 -0.29 -14.34 -6.87
CA LEU A 164 -0.91 -13.86 -8.11
C LEU A 164 0.08 -13.27 -9.11
N THR A 165 1.29 -12.91 -8.68
CA THR A 165 2.22 -12.16 -9.52
C THR A 165 3.12 -13.07 -10.34
N PRO A 166 3.09 -13.03 -11.70
CA PRO A 166 3.98 -13.84 -12.53
C PRO A 166 5.40 -13.26 -12.66
N LYS A 167 5.56 -11.94 -12.43
CA LYS A 167 6.83 -11.23 -12.64
C LYS A 167 7.78 -11.46 -11.47
N THR A 168 8.96 -12.05 -11.73
CA THR A 168 9.95 -12.39 -10.69
C THR A 168 10.39 -11.19 -9.85
N SER A 169 10.59 -10.02 -10.47
CA SER A 169 10.99 -8.81 -9.73
C SER A 169 9.97 -8.43 -8.64
N MET A 170 8.67 -8.53 -8.95
CA MET A 170 7.60 -8.25 -8.00
C MET A 170 7.48 -9.34 -6.94
N LYS A 171 7.68 -10.61 -7.31
CA LYS A 171 7.77 -11.71 -6.33
C LYS A 171 8.87 -11.45 -5.32
N CYS A 172 10.06 -11.06 -5.77
CA CYS A 172 11.19 -10.74 -4.91
C CYS A 172 10.88 -9.58 -3.95
N LEU A 173 10.19 -8.54 -4.41
CA LEU A 173 9.74 -7.42 -3.55
C LEU A 173 8.72 -7.89 -2.51
N CYS A 174 7.74 -8.71 -2.89
CA CYS A 174 6.76 -9.26 -1.96
C CYS A 174 7.44 -10.16 -0.92
N LEU A 175 8.36 -11.03 -1.34
CA LEU A 175 9.14 -11.90 -0.45
C LEU A 175 9.98 -11.10 0.55
N GLN A 176 10.63 -10.03 0.08
CA GLN A 176 11.40 -9.15 0.96
C GLN A 176 10.49 -8.50 2.01
N ALA A 177 9.34 -7.98 1.58
CA ALA A 177 8.39 -7.35 2.50
C ALA A 177 7.77 -8.37 3.48
N MET A 178 7.44 -9.57 3.01
CA MET A 178 6.99 -10.66 3.88
C MET A 178 8.06 -11.03 4.91
N ALA A 179 9.33 -11.08 4.54
CA ALA A 179 10.43 -11.33 5.46
C ALA A 179 10.57 -10.22 6.52
N LEU A 180 10.42 -8.96 6.11
CA LEU A 180 10.45 -7.82 7.02
C LEU A 180 9.28 -7.89 8.01
N VAL A 181 8.04 -7.99 7.51
CA VAL A 181 6.82 -8.02 8.34
C VAL A 181 6.83 -9.21 9.28
N TYR A 182 7.20 -10.39 8.79
CA TYR A 182 7.30 -11.59 9.61
C TYR A 182 8.43 -11.45 10.64
N GLY A 183 9.58 -10.89 10.26
CA GLY A 183 10.69 -10.66 11.18
C GLY A 183 10.35 -9.75 12.35
N LEU A 184 9.48 -8.74 12.13
CA LEU A 184 9.02 -7.82 13.17
C LEU A 184 7.88 -8.41 14.02
N HIS A 185 6.94 -9.14 13.39
CA HIS A 185 5.66 -9.52 14.02
C HIS A 185 5.42 -11.04 14.02
N HIS A 186 6.46 -11.86 14.03
CA HIS A 186 6.33 -13.33 13.99
C HIS A 186 5.46 -13.88 15.12
N ALA A 187 5.47 -13.24 16.31
CA ALA A 187 4.67 -13.66 17.46
C ALA A 187 3.16 -13.42 17.28
N GLU A 188 2.78 -12.37 16.54
CA GLU A 188 1.38 -12.06 16.23
C GLU A 188 0.88 -12.94 15.06
N ILE A 189 1.73 -13.13 14.04
CA ILE A 189 1.37 -13.91 12.84
C ILE A 189 1.31 -15.41 13.15
N GLY A 190 2.27 -15.90 13.95
CA GLY A 190 2.37 -17.30 14.32
C GLY A 190 2.82 -18.22 13.18
N GLN A 191 2.41 -19.49 13.24
CA GLN A 191 2.82 -20.50 12.27
C GLN A 191 2.32 -20.19 10.85
N PHE A 192 3.21 -20.28 9.88
CA PHE A 192 2.92 -20.13 8.47
C PHE A 192 2.69 -21.49 7.81
N ASN A 193 1.45 -21.74 7.38
CA ASN A 193 1.02 -23.04 6.85
C ASN A 193 1.77 -23.46 5.57
N ASP A 194 2.15 -22.50 4.72
CA ASP A 194 2.80 -22.79 3.43
C ASP A 194 4.33 -22.81 3.52
N THR A 195 4.90 -22.99 4.70
CA THR A 195 6.36 -23.07 4.90
C THR A 195 7.01 -24.15 4.04
N LYS A 196 6.38 -25.32 3.90
CA LYS A 196 6.85 -26.42 3.05
C LYS A 196 6.86 -26.05 1.55
N TYR A 197 5.89 -25.26 1.12
CA TYR A 197 5.84 -24.74 -0.24
C TYR A 197 7.01 -23.79 -0.51
N MET A 198 7.35 -22.92 0.45
CA MET A 198 8.51 -22.02 0.34
C MET A 198 9.83 -22.78 0.20
N VAL A 199 10.02 -23.86 0.96
CA VAL A 199 11.20 -24.74 0.81
C VAL A 199 11.25 -25.40 -0.56
N THR A 200 10.11 -25.90 -1.04
CA THR A 200 10.00 -26.51 -2.38
C THR A 200 10.29 -25.49 -3.48
N MET A 201 9.84 -24.25 -3.31
CA MET A 201 10.12 -23.16 -4.23
C MET A 201 11.61 -22.86 -4.25
N LEU A 202 12.26 -22.72 -3.08
CA LEU A 202 13.70 -22.49 -2.98
C LEU A 202 14.50 -23.59 -3.69
N ALA A 203 14.10 -24.85 -3.56
CA ALA A 203 14.76 -25.97 -4.23
C ALA A 203 14.66 -25.90 -5.77
N ARG A 204 13.62 -25.24 -6.30
CA ARG A 204 13.37 -25.10 -7.75
C ARG A 204 13.78 -23.75 -8.30
N SER A 205 14.19 -22.81 -7.46
CA SER A 205 14.58 -21.47 -7.89
C SER A 205 15.87 -21.52 -8.70
N THR A 206 15.78 -21.01 -9.93
CA THR A 206 16.95 -20.80 -10.81
C THR A 206 17.44 -19.36 -10.76
N ASP A 207 16.56 -18.41 -10.40
CA ASP A 207 16.93 -17.01 -10.28
C ASP A 207 17.68 -16.72 -8.97
N ARG A 208 18.81 -16.02 -9.08
CA ARG A 208 19.67 -15.70 -7.94
C ARG A 208 18.96 -14.80 -6.92
N LEU A 209 18.20 -13.81 -7.40
CA LEU A 209 17.57 -12.82 -6.54
C LEU A 209 16.40 -13.46 -5.78
N GLU A 210 15.55 -14.21 -6.48
CA GLU A 210 14.45 -14.96 -5.88
C GLU A 210 14.95 -15.93 -4.81
N ARG A 211 16.02 -16.68 -5.13
CA ARG A 211 16.67 -17.60 -4.18
C ARG A 211 17.14 -16.89 -2.92
N ASP A 212 17.83 -15.76 -3.06
CA ASP A 212 18.34 -14.99 -1.91
C ASP A 212 17.18 -14.43 -1.06
N ARG A 213 16.10 -13.95 -1.69
CA ARG A 213 14.89 -13.49 -0.97
C ARG A 213 14.16 -14.62 -0.26
N LEU A 214 14.04 -15.80 -0.88
CA LEU A 214 13.47 -16.99 -0.25
C LEU A 214 14.29 -17.45 0.96
N LEU A 215 15.63 -17.43 0.85
CA LEU A 215 16.52 -17.74 1.97
C LEU A 215 16.32 -16.78 3.14
N LEU A 216 16.27 -15.46 2.86
CA LEU A 216 16.00 -14.45 3.87
C LEU A 216 14.64 -14.64 4.52
N PHE A 217 13.61 -14.97 3.74
CA PHE A 217 12.28 -15.23 4.26
C PHE A 217 12.24 -16.49 5.14
N LEU A 218 12.81 -17.59 4.69
CA LEU A 218 12.93 -18.83 5.49
C LEU A 218 13.70 -18.60 6.79
N ASN A 219 14.76 -17.79 6.76
CA ASN A 219 15.50 -17.39 7.95
C ASN A 219 14.63 -16.61 8.97
N LYS A 220 13.59 -15.91 8.52
CA LYS A 220 12.62 -15.26 9.42
C LYS A 220 11.52 -16.23 9.86
N LEU A 221 11.08 -17.14 8.99
CA LEU A 221 10.07 -18.15 9.34
C LEU A 221 10.52 -19.06 10.48
N ILE A 222 11.81 -19.43 10.54
CA ILE A 222 12.36 -20.28 11.62
C ILE A 222 12.40 -19.62 13.00
N LEU A 223 12.05 -18.33 13.12
CA LEU A 223 11.86 -17.68 14.42
C LEU A 223 10.69 -18.33 15.19
N GLU A 224 9.70 -18.87 14.49
CA GLU A 224 8.57 -19.58 15.09
C GLU A 224 8.78 -21.10 15.06
N ARG A 225 8.54 -21.77 16.19
CA ARG A 225 8.88 -23.20 16.34
C ARG A 225 8.05 -24.11 15.44
N GLY A 226 6.79 -23.74 15.17
CA GLY A 226 5.91 -24.49 14.28
C GLY A 226 6.47 -24.58 12.85
N ASN A 227 7.06 -23.50 12.35
CA ASN A 227 7.63 -23.46 11.00
C ASN A 227 8.93 -24.26 10.89
N VAL A 228 9.73 -24.33 11.96
CA VAL A 228 10.97 -25.13 11.96
C VAL A 228 10.65 -26.58 11.61
N ARG A 229 9.58 -27.13 12.19
CA ARG A 229 9.12 -28.49 11.88
C ARG A 229 8.78 -28.63 10.38
N GLU A 230 8.02 -27.70 9.83
CA GLU A 230 7.64 -27.71 8.41
C GLU A 230 8.86 -27.57 7.48
N VAL A 231 9.86 -26.77 7.85
CA VAL A 231 11.11 -26.65 7.07
C VAL A 231 11.88 -27.97 7.07
N LEU A 232 11.96 -28.66 8.22
CA LEU A 232 12.62 -29.96 8.33
C LEU A 232 11.88 -31.04 7.51
N GLU A 233 10.55 -31.13 7.66
CA GLU A 233 9.71 -32.08 6.91
C GLU A 233 9.67 -31.79 5.41
N GLY A 234 9.88 -30.53 5.01
CA GLY A 234 10.03 -30.10 3.62
C GLY A 234 11.38 -30.42 2.98
N GLY A 235 12.33 -31.02 3.72
CA GLY A 235 13.68 -31.29 3.21
C GLY A 235 14.58 -30.05 3.16
N GLY A 236 14.25 -29.00 3.93
CA GLY A 236 14.98 -27.73 3.91
C GLY A 236 16.46 -27.88 4.23
N VAL A 237 16.83 -28.82 5.11
CA VAL A 237 18.24 -29.09 5.43
C VAL A 237 19.02 -29.54 4.20
N LEU A 238 18.47 -30.44 3.38
CA LEU A 238 19.13 -30.92 2.17
C LEU A 238 19.34 -29.77 1.18
N VAL A 239 18.29 -28.97 0.96
CA VAL A 239 18.36 -27.79 0.08
C VAL A 239 19.42 -26.80 0.57
N LEU A 240 19.41 -26.47 1.86
CA LEU A 240 20.37 -25.54 2.46
C LEU A 240 21.80 -26.07 2.40
N THR A 241 22.04 -27.36 2.66
CA THR A 241 23.39 -27.96 2.52
C THR A 241 23.88 -27.93 1.08
N GLY A 242 23.01 -28.19 0.10
CA GLY A 242 23.34 -28.04 -1.31
C GLY A 242 23.71 -26.60 -1.68
N LEU A 243 22.98 -25.61 -1.16
CA LEU A 243 23.28 -24.20 -1.35
C LEU A 243 24.55 -23.76 -0.62
N MET A 244 24.89 -24.38 0.51
CA MET A 244 26.10 -24.08 1.28
C MET A 244 27.37 -24.39 0.48
N ASN A 245 27.31 -25.39 -0.39
CA ASN A 245 28.40 -25.69 -1.33
C ASN A 245 28.67 -24.53 -2.30
N LEU A 246 27.73 -23.61 -2.50
CA LEU A 246 27.88 -22.43 -3.36
C LEU A 246 28.45 -21.21 -2.62
N ALA A 247 28.69 -21.29 -1.30
CA ALA A 247 29.14 -20.15 -0.50
C ALA A 247 30.51 -19.61 -0.93
N HIS A 248 31.36 -20.45 -1.52
CA HIS A 248 32.68 -20.05 -2.03
C HIS A 248 32.59 -19.13 -3.27
N LEU A 249 31.45 -19.12 -3.98
CA LEU A 249 31.19 -18.26 -5.16
C LEU A 249 30.65 -16.87 -4.78
N HIS A 250 30.74 -16.47 -3.52
CA HIS A 250 30.27 -15.17 -3.07
C HIS A 250 31.07 -14.04 -3.73
N VAL A 251 30.37 -13.00 -4.19
CA VAL A 251 30.97 -11.82 -4.85
C VAL A 251 30.94 -10.60 -3.91
N GLY A 252 30.20 -10.68 -2.80
CA GLY A 252 29.88 -9.54 -1.94
C GLY A 252 30.72 -9.36 -0.68
N ARG A 253 31.55 -10.33 -0.29
CA ARG A 253 32.53 -10.13 0.80
C ARG A 253 33.83 -9.68 0.16
N ALA A 254 34.52 -8.74 0.80
CA ALA A 254 35.90 -8.43 0.44
C ALA A 254 36.71 -9.72 0.54
N THR A 255 37.23 -10.20 -0.58
CA THR A 255 38.31 -11.18 -0.56
C THR A 255 39.42 -10.52 0.25
N VAL A 256 39.77 -11.12 1.38
CA VAL A 256 40.90 -10.65 2.17
C VAL A 256 42.07 -10.61 1.21
N ALA A 257 42.58 -9.41 0.91
CA ALA A 257 43.68 -9.27 -0.02
C ALA A 257 44.78 -10.23 0.42
N ALA A 258 45.24 -11.07 -0.52
CA ALA A 258 46.23 -12.12 -0.29
C ALA A 258 47.46 -11.64 0.50
N ALA A 259 47.73 -10.33 0.50
CA ALA A 259 48.75 -9.66 1.31
C ALA A 259 48.64 -9.84 2.85
N THR A 260 47.49 -10.25 3.41
CA THR A 260 47.34 -10.47 4.86
C THR A 260 47.06 -11.91 5.27
N SER A 261 47.00 -12.83 4.30
CA SER A 261 46.83 -14.25 4.57
C SER A 261 48.12 -14.99 4.22
N ASN A 262 48.63 -15.83 5.12
CA ASN A 262 49.75 -16.74 4.84
C ASN A 262 49.34 -17.89 3.90
N VAL A 263 48.27 -17.72 3.12
CA VAL A 263 47.78 -18.70 2.15
C VAL A 263 48.62 -18.55 0.90
N ILE A 264 49.31 -19.63 0.52
CA ILE A 264 50.01 -19.72 -0.76
C ILE A 264 48.93 -19.90 -1.83
N GLU A 265 48.53 -18.81 -2.47
CA GLU A 265 47.67 -18.85 -3.65
C GLU A 265 48.49 -19.24 -4.88
N ALA A 266 47.90 -20.04 -5.78
CA ALA A 266 48.53 -20.38 -7.04
C ALA A 266 48.76 -19.11 -7.88
N ALA A 267 49.95 -18.97 -8.46
CA ALA A 267 50.24 -17.89 -9.40
C ALA A 267 49.19 -17.87 -10.54
N PRO A 268 48.82 -16.70 -11.08
CA PRO A 268 47.77 -16.59 -12.09
C PRO A 268 47.99 -17.52 -13.29
N ASP A 269 49.23 -17.72 -13.74
CA ASP A 269 49.59 -18.66 -14.81
C ASP A 269 49.32 -20.14 -14.42
N MET A 270 49.63 -20.51 -13.17
CA MET A 270 49.36 -21.85 -12.62
C MET A 270 47.87 -22.10 -12.39
N ALA A 271 47.10 -21.05 -12.06
CA ALA A 271 45.65 -21.11 -11.91
C ALA A 271 44.92 -21.31 -13.25
N GLU A 272 45.47 -20.77 -14.35
CA GLU A 272 44.96 -21.05 -15.70
C GLU A 272 45.31 -22.46 -16.18
N GLU A 273 46.52 -22.96 -15.90
CA GLU A 273 46.91 -24.34 -16.20
C GLU A 273 46.10 -25.36 -15.39
N THR A 274 45.89 -25.14 -14.08
CA THR A 274 45.03 -26.03 -13.27
C THR A 274 43.56 -25.95 -13.69
N ALA A 275 43.00 -24.77 -13.95
CA ALA A 275 41.63 -24.64 -14.42
C ALA A 275 41.40 -25.28 -15.81
N ALA A 276 42.41 -25.24 -16.69
CA ALA A 276 42.38 -25.91 -17.98
C ALA A 276 42.60 -27.43 -17.88
N ALA A 277 43.33 -27.90 -16.87
CA ALA A 277 43.59 -29.33 -16.63
C ALA A 277 42.38 -30.09 -16.09
N HIS A 278 41.49 -29.44 -15.32
CA HIS A 278 40.29 -30.05 -14.76
C HIS A 278 39.08 -29.91 -15.71
N LYS A 279 39.13 -30.59 -16.85
CA LYS A 279 37.97 -30.76 -17.74
C LYS A 279 37.10 -31.91 -17.24
N GLU A 280 36.16 -31.59 -16.37
CA GLU A 280 35.35 -32.58 -15.65
C GLU A 280 33.87 -32.52 -16.06
N TRP A 281 33.43 -31.45 -16.73
CA TRP A 281 32.03 -31.19 -16.98
C TRP A 281 31.57 -31.70 -18.35
N TYR A 282 30.41 -32.34 -18.36
CA TYR A 282 29.71 -32.75 -19.57
C TYR A 282 28.32 -32.14 -19.60
N TYR A 283 27.80 -31.86 -20.79
CA TYR A 283 26.41 -31.47 -20.95
C TYR A 283 25.73 -32.25 -22.06
N GLN A 284 24.40 -32.33 -22.00
CA GLN A 284 23.61 -32.94 -23.06
C GLN A 284 23.19 -31.90 -24.09
N ASP A 285 23.64 -32.08 -25.33
CA ASP A 285 23.28 -31.19 -26.44
C ASP A 285 21.83 -31.43 -26.91
N SER A 286 21.30 -30.54 -27.74
CA SER A 286 19.94 -30.57 -28.30
C SER A 286 19.63 -31.90 -29.02
N GLY A 287 20.66 -32.56 -29.56
CA GLY A 287 20.58 -33.90 -30.16
C GLY A 287 20.62 -35.07 -29.17
N LYS A 288 20.52 -34.83 -27.85
CA LYS A 288 20.70 -35.79 -26.76
C LYS A 288 22.10 -36.43 -26.68
N ASN A 289 23.07 -35.89 -27.41
CA ASN A 289 24.44 -36.38 -27.42
C ASN A 289 25.24 -35.77 -26.24
N ARG A 290 26.21 -36.54 -25.75
CA ARG A 290 27.13 -36.10 -24.70
C ARG A 290 28.18 -35.17 -25.32
N ALA A 291 28.20 -33.92 -24.90
CA ALA A 291 29.22 -32.94 -25.24
C ALA A 291 30.18 -32.76 -24.05
N GLY A 292 31.48 -32.82 -24.29
CA GLY A 292 32.53 -32.65 -23.28
C GLY A 292 33.72 -33.59 -23.46
N PRO A 293 34.74 -33.51 -22.60
CA PRO A 293 34.78 -32.75 -21.35
C PRO A 293 35.13 -31.26 -21.52
N TYR A 294 34.54 -30.41 -20.68
CA TYR A 294 34.78 -28.97 -20.60
C TYR A 294 35.29 -28.56 -19.21
N SER A 295 36.08 -27.49 -19.15
CA SER A 295 36.44 -26.82 -17.89
C SER A 295 35.29 -25.94 -17.38
N PHE A 296 35.33 -25.54 -16.10
CA PHE A 296 34.35 -24.62 -15.53
C PHE A 296 34.32 -23.26 -16.26
N LYS A 297 35.49 -22.75 -16.70
CA LYS A 297 35.58 -21.49 -17.48
C LYS A 297 34.89 -21.63 -18.84
N GLU A 298 35.15 -22.73 -19.56
CA GLU A 298 34.52 -23.02 -20.86
C GLU A 298 33.00 -23.20 -20.70
N LEU A 299 32.54 -23.92 -19.68
CA LEU A 299 31.11 -24.10 -19.43
C LEU A 299 30.40 -22.77 -19.11
N LYS A 300 31.07 -21.86 -18.39
CA LYS A 300 30.56 -20.52 -18.13
C LYS A 300 30.40 -19.71 -19.42
N GLN A 301 31.40 -19.77 -20.31
CA GLN A 301 31.31 -19.13 -21.63
C GLN A 301 30.16 -19.73 -22.46
N LEU A 302 30.00 -21.05 -22.48
CA LEU A 302 28.89 -21.71 -23.18
C LEU A 302 27.51 -21.33 -22.63
N TYR A 303 27.43 -21.01 -21.33
CA TYR A 303 26.21 -20.48 -20.71
C TYR A 303 25.95 -19.03 -21.11
N ASP A 304 27.00 -18.19 -21.13
CA ASP A 304 26.93 -16.79 -21.57
C ASP A 304 26.57 -16.68 -23.07
N ASP A 305 27.07 -17.62 -23.89
CA ASP A 305 26.77 -17.76 -25.31
C ASP A 305 25.37 -18.36 -25.58
N GLY A 306 24.67 -18.81 -24.52
CA GLY A 306 23.31 -19.36 -24.60
C GLY A 306 23.21 -20.78 -25.17
N ILE A 307 24.34 -21.48 -25.35
CA ILE A 307 24.39 -22.88 -25.80
C ILE A 307 23.92 -23.80 -24.67
N VAL A 308 24.37 -23.52 -23.44
CA VAL A 308 23.92 -24.19 -22.23
C VAL A 308 22.91 -23.29 -21.52
N SER A 309 21.75 -23.84 -21.17
CA SER A 309 20.69 -23.11 -20.48
C SER A 309 20.36 -23.75 -19.14
N HIS A 310 19.52 -23.10 -18.34
CA HIS A 310 18.96 -23.66 -17.09
C HIS A 310 18.18 -24.99 -17.28
N LYS A 311 17.86 -25.38 -18.52
CA LYS A 311 17.19 -26.65 -18.86
C LYS A 311 18.16 -27.73 -19.32
N THR A 312 19.40 -27.36 -19.60
CA THR A 312 20.42 -28.27 -20.11
C THR A 312 20.95 -29.11 -18.96
N LEU A 313 20.93 -30.43 -19.11
CA LEU A 313 21.52 -31.35 -18.13
C LEU A 313 23.04 -31.26 -18.21
N VAL A 314 23.66 -30.91 -17.08
CA VAL A 314 25.11 -30.81 -16.90
C VAL A 314 25.51 -31.72 -15.74
N TRP A 315 26.58 -32.50 -15.89
CA TRP A 315 27.09 -33.39 -14.84
C TRP A 315 28.61 -33.54 -14.89
#